data_AF-A0A940YAQ6-F1
#
_entry.id   AF-A0A940YAQ6-F1
#
_cell.length_a   1.000
_cell.length_b   1.000
_cell.length_c   1.000
_cell.angle_alpha   90.00
_cell.angle_beta   90.00
_cell.angle_gamma   90.00
#
_symmetry.space_group_name_H-M   'P 1'
#
loop_
_entity.id
_entity.type
_entity.pdbx_description
1 polymer ?
#
loop_
_entity_poly.entity_id
_entity_poly.type
_entity_poly.pdbx_seq_one_letter_code
_entity_poly.pdbx_strand_id
1 'polypeptide(L)'
;MDASGFDDAVLGRGLPGAAEAALAEAGRLRADPPAAMAALMRAQALAPGHPAVLIALYRHHFYGHRLSLARDVARRALLVGAQALGLPAAWREVPRQPLPGAQDDAVTRFYLFTLKGYAYLSLRLDDPVEARDALALLRHLDPDDRVGGALVEAVRQRALVGEDPDDAGAPPVTGAAAWARLAPA
;
A
#
# COMPACT_ATOMS: atom_id res chain seq x y z
N MET A 1 18.57 10.20 -2.34
CA MET A 1 18.57 9.05 -1.41
C MET A 1 19.01 7.87 -2.24
N ASP A 2 20.11 7.23 -1.89
CA ASP A 2 20.52 5.97 -2.52
C ASP A 2 19.62 4.82 -2.02
N ALA A 3 19.71 3.65 -2.65
CA ALA A 3 18.87 2.49 -2.30
C ALA A 3 19.02 2.09 -0.82
N SER A 4 20.24 2.16 -0.27
CA SER A 4 20.55 1.85 1.13
C SER A 4 19.88 2.82 2.12
N GLY A 5 19.78 4.11 1.79
CA GLY A 5 19.09 5.09 2.62
C GLY A 5 17.56 4.91 2.63
N PHE A 6 17.00 4.32 1.58
CA PHE A 6 15.55 4.09 1.49
C PHE A 6 15.10 2.83 2.22
N ASP A 7 15.92 1.77 2.23
CA ASP A 7 15.66 0.58 3.06
C ASP A 7 15.51 0.95 4.54
N ASP A 8 16.46 1.74 5.04
CA ASP A 8 16.41 2.33 6.37
C ASP A 8 15.16 3.19 6.56
N ALA A 9 14.80 4.02 5.58
CA ALA A 9 13.62 4.89 5.64
C ALA A 9 12.28 4.14 5.69
N VAL A 10 12.16 3.01 4.98
CA VAL A 10 10.99 2.11 5.05
C VAL A 10 10.90 1.45 6.43
N LEU A 11 12.04 1.10 7.02
CA LEU A 11 12.13 0.58 8.38
C LEU A 11 11.99 1.68 9.47
N GLY A 12 11.76 2.94 9.08
CA GLY A 12 11.54 4.06 9.98
C GLY A 12 12.81 4.76 10.49
N ARG A 13 13.98 4.45 9.93
CA ARG A 13 15.25 5.13 10.17
C ARG A 13 15.42 6.31 9.19
N GLY A 14 16.48 7.11 9.34
CA GLY A 14 16.80 8.19 8.39
C GLY A 14 15.90 9.45 8.44
N LEU A 15 14.96 9.52 9.40
CA LEU A 15 14.14 10.70 9.63
C LEU A 15 14.99 11.85 10.20
N PRO A 16 14.77 13.10 9.77
CA PRO A 16 15.23 14.27 10.52
C PRO A 16 14.65 14.22 11.94
N GLY A 17 15.46 14.48 12.98
CA GLY A 17 15.02 14.32 14.38
C GLY A 17 13.75 15.10 14.73
N ALA A 18 13.53 16.26 14.11
CA ALA A 18 12.29 17.03 14.27
C ALA A 18 11.06 16.32 13.66
N ALA A 19 11.21 15.64 12.52
CA ALA A 19 10.15 14.86 11.90
C ALA A 19 9.85 13.60 12.72
N GLU A 20 10.88 12.94 13.24
CA GLU A 20 10.74 11.80 14.15
C GLU A 20 9.97 12.18 15.42
N ALA A 21 10.35 13.28 16.07
CA ALA A 21 9.66 13.79 17.25
C ALA A 21 8.19 14.12 16.96
N ALA A 22 7.89 14.69 15.78
CA ALA A 22 6.52 14.96 15.35
C ALA A 22 5.71 13.68 15.11
N LEU A 23 6.29 12.62 14.55
CA LEU A 23 5.63 11.32 14.40
C LEU A 23 5.40 10.63 15.74
N ALA A 24 6.38 10.68 16.65
CA ALA A 24 6.23 10.15 18.00
C ALA A 24 5.09 10.86 18.75
N GLU A 25 5.00 12.19 18.62
CA GLU A 25 3.89 12.96 19.17
C GLU A 25 2.53 12.57 18.58
N ALA A 26 2.43 12.45 17.25
CA ALA A 26 1.21 11.96 16.61
C ALA A 26 0.78 10.58 17.14
N GLY A 27 1.75 9.71 17.44
CA GLY A 27 1.53 8.40 18.06
C GLY A 27 0.99 8.48 19.49
N ARG A 28 1.46 9.43 20.31
CA ARG A 28 0.95 9.66 21.67
C ARG A 28 -0.47 10.23 21.63
N LEU A 29 -0.76 11.09 20.66
CA LEU A 29 -2.04 11.79 20.51
C LEU A 29 -3.10 10.98 19.73
N ARG A 30 -2.93 9.67 19.51
CA ARG A 30 -3.85 8.85 18.69
C ARG A 30 -5.32 8.93 19.12
N ALA A 31 -5.59 9.18 20.40
CA ALA A 31 -6.95 9.32 20.94
C ALA A 31 -7.58 10.71 20.67
N ASP A 32 -6.80 11.69 20.21
CA ASP A 32 -7.21 13.03 19.81
C ASP A 32 -6.91 13.23 18.31
N PRO A 33 -7.86 12.91 17.41
CA PRO A 33 -7.59 12.95 15.97
C PRO A 33 -7.15 14.32 15.44
N PRO A 34 -7.75 15.46 15.85
CA PRO A 34 -7.24 16.78 15.49
C PRO A 34 -5.78 17.03 15.92
N ALA A 35 -5.43 16.72 17.17
CA ALA A 35 -4.08 16.96 17.67
C ALA A 35 -3.04 16.02 17.00
N ALA A 36 -3.40 14.75 16.80
CA ALA A 36 -2.59 13.81 16.02
C ALA A 36 -2.38 14.31 14.58
N MET A 37 -3.41 14.82 13.93
CA MET A 37 -3.30 15.37 12.58
C MET A 37 -2.35 16.56 12.54
N ALA A 38 -2.45 17.50 13.48
CA ALA A 38 -1.54 18.65 13.54
C ALA A 38 -0.06 18.21 13.67
N ALA A 39 0.22 17.16 14.45
CA ALA A 39 1.55 16.59 14.56
C ALA A 39 2.01 15.90 13.25
N LEU A 40 1.12 15.15 12.59
CA LEU A 40 1.41 14.54 11.29
C LEU A 40 1.68 15.57 10.19
N MET A 41 0.96 16.70 10.18
CA MET A 41 1.20 17.79 9.25
C MET A 41 2.58 18.41 9.44
N ARG A 42 3.06 18.53 10.69
CA ARG A 42 4.44 18.97 10.96
C ARG A 42 5.45 17.96 10.42
N ALA A 43 5.26 16.66 10.67
CA ALA A 43 6.13 15.63 10.11
C ALA A 43 6.16 15.66 8.58
N GLN A 44 4.99 15.85 7.94
CA GLN A 44 4.86 16.01 6.49
C GLN A 44 5.57 17.23 5.95
N ALA A 45 5.54 18.37 6.64
CA ALA A 45 6.28 19.57 6.23
C ALA A 45 7.79 19.36 6.30
N LEU A 46 8.26 18.62 7.30
CA LEU A 46 9.69 18.38 7.55
C LEU A 46 10.28 17.27 6.66
N ALA A 47 9.51 16.24 6.33
CA ALA A 47 9.98 15.07 5.59
C ALA A 47 8.89 14.53 4.64
N PRO A 48 8.52 15.30 3.59
CA PRO A 48 7.29 15.07 2.82
C PRO A 48 7.24 13.77 2.02
N GLY A 49 8.40 13.25 1.61
CA GLY A 49 8.55 12.01 0.85
C GLY A 49 9.03 10.83 1.69
N HIS A 50 9.14 10.96 3.02
CA HIS A 50 9.69 9.89 3.84
C HIS A 50 8.65 8.77 4.05
N PRO A 51 8.98 7.48 3.78
CA PRO A 51 8.04 6.36 3.91
C PRO A 51 7.32 6.31 5.25
N ALA A 52 8.03 6.46 6.38
CA ALA A 52 7.44 6.50 7.71
C ALA A 52 6.33 7.57 7.88
N VAL A 53 6.52 8.76 7.30
CA VAL A 53 5.53 9.86 7.36
C VAL A 53 4.30 9.49 6.52
N LEU A 54 4.52 8.97 5.31
CA LEU A 54 3.44 8.53 4.42
C LEU A 54 2.64 7.37 5.04
N ILE A 55 3.31 6.40 5.66
CA ILE A 55 2.66 5.29 6.39
C ILE A 55 1.82 5.83 7.56
N ALA A 56 2.34 6.77 8.35
CA ALA A 56 1.62 7.34 9.47
C ALA A 56 0.37 8.10 9.03
N LEU A 57 0.47 8.93 7.98
CA LEU A 57 -0.66 9.63 7.38
C LEU A 57 -1.69 8.66 6.80
N TYR A 58 -1.24 7.67 6.04
CA TYR A 58 -2.11 6.64 5.47
C TYR A 58 -2.95 5.98 6.58
N ARG A 59 -2.29 5.51 7.65
CA ARG A 59 -2.97 4.84 8.78
C ARG A 59 -3.94 5.78 9.49
N HIS A 60 -3.55 7.03 9.72
CA HIS A 60 -4.41 8.01 10.37
C HIS A 60 -5.70 8.26 9.56
N HIS A 61 -5.59 8.43 8.24
CA HIS A 61 -6.78 8.58 7.37
C HIS A 61 -7.59 7.30 7.28
N PHE A 62 -6.93 6.15 7.14
CA PHE A 62 -7.57 4.84 7.02
C PHE A 62 -8.42 4.49 8.24
N TYR A 63 -7.82 4.52 9.44
CA TYR A 63 -8.54 4.25 10.69
C TYR A 63 -9.53 5.36 11.05
N GLY A 64 -9.34 6.56 10.53
CA GLY A 64 -10.30 7.65 10.61
C GLY A 64 -11.44 7.57 9.59
N HIS A 65 -11.58 6.48 8.84
CA HIS A 65 -12.58 6.27 7.77
C HIS A 65 -12.56 7.33 6.66
N ARG A 66 -11.45 8.05 6.47
CA ARG A 66 -11.25 9.05 5.42
C ARG A 66 -10.57 8.41 4.20
N LEU A 67 -11.28 7.48 3.55
CA LEU A 67 -10.69 6.60 2.53
C LEU A 67 -10.13 7.34 1.31
N SER A 68 -10.80 8.41 0.85
CA SER A 68 -10.30 9.22 -0.26
C SER A 68 -8.93 9.84 0.04
N LEU A 69 -8.76 10.38 1.26
CA LEU A 69 -7.49 10.95 1.71
C LEU A 69 -6.42 9.87 1.91
N ALA A 70 -6.80 8.69 2.40
CA ALA A 70 -5.88 7.56 2.47
C ALA A 70 -5.39 7.15 1.06
N ARG A 71 -6.28 7.20 0.05
CA ARG A 71 -5.95 6.89 -1.35
C ARG A 71 -5.00 7.94 -1.94
N ASP A 72 -5.17 9.22 -1.59
CA ASP A 72 -4.23 10.29 -1.97
C ASP A 72 -2.83 10.06 -1.39
N VAL A 73 -2.75 9.64 -0.11
CA VAL A 73 -1.47 9.27 0.50
C VAL A 73 -0.86 8.06 -0.19
N ALA A 74 -1.66 7.04 -0.50
CA ALA A 74 -1.19 5.84 -1.20
C ALA A 74 -0.60 6.17 -2.59
N ARG A 75 -1.20 7.09 -3.35
CA ARG A 75 -0.64 7.58 -4.62
C ARG A 75 0.74 8.22 -4.44
N ARG A 76 0.90 9.07 -3.42
CA ARG A 76 2.21 9.67 -3.10
C ARG A 76 3.23 8.62 -2.68
N ALA A 77 2.82 7.64 -1.89
CA ALA A 77 3.68 6.52 -1.49
C ALA A 77 4.09 5.64 -2.68
N LEU A 78 3.19 5.40 -3.65
CA LEU A 78 3.53 4.69 -4.90
C LEU A 78 4.61 5.44 -5.67
N LEU A 79 4.47 6.76 -5.83
CA LEU A 79 5.48 7.57 -6.51
C LEU A 79 6.84 7.47 -5.82
N VAL A 80 6.87 7.58 -4.49
CA VAL A 80 8.10 7.49 -3.70
C VAL A 80 8.75 6.10 -3.82
N GLY A 81 7.96 5.03 -3.73
CA GLY A 81 8.46 3.66 -3.91
C GLY A 81 8.94 3.40 -5.34
N ALA A 82 8.22 3.90 -6.35
CA ALA A 82 8.62 3.78 -7.75
C ALA A 82 9.97 4.47 -8.01
N GLN A 83 10.16 5.69 -7.49
CA GLN A 83 11.43 6.41 -7.61
C GLN A 83 12.58 5.64 -6.97
N ALA A 84 12.38 5.05 -5.79
CA ALA A 84 13.39 4.26 -5.10
C ALA A 84 13.78 2.97 -5.86
N LEU A 85 12.82 2.37 -6.58
CA LEU A 85 13.04 1.18 -7.41
C LEU A 85 13.49 1.49 -8.86
N GLY A 86 13.60 2.77 -9.24
CA GLY A 86 13.88 3.16 -10.63
C GLY A 86 12.74 2.81 -11.60
N LEU A 87 11.49 2.74 -11.12
CA LEU A 87 10.30 2.44 -11.90
C LEU A 87 9.61 3.72 -12.41
N PRO A 88 8.75 3.63 -13.45
CA PRO A 88 7.90 4.73 -13.89
C PRO A 88 7.06 5.33 -12.76
N ALA A 89 6.91 6.65 -12.77
CA ALA A 89 6.15 7.40 -11.77
C ALA A 89 4.65 7.04 -11.76
N ALA A 90 4.08 6.85 -12.94
CA ALA A 90 2.71 6.35 -13.08
C ALA A 90 2.72 4.82 -12.95
N TRP A 91 2.05 4.29 -11.93
CA TRP A 91 2.02 2.85 -11.68
C TRP A 91 1.52 2.06 -12.90
N ARG A 92 0.64 2.65 -13.73
CA ARG A 92 0.12 2.05 -14.97
C ARG A 92 1.18 1.78 -16.03
N GLU A 93 2.29 2.51 -15.99
CA GLU A 93 3.40 2.40 -16.94
C GLU A 93 4.47 1.43 -16.45
N VAL A 94 4.37 0.92 -15.22
CA VAL A 94 5.34 -0.03 -14.67
C VAL A 94 5.33 -1.32 -15.49
N PRO A 95 6.49 -1.82 -15.94
CA PRO A 95 6.59 -3.04 -16.71
C PRO A 95 5.93 -4.22 -15.98
N ARG A 96 5.13 -5.00 -16.70
CA ARG A 96 4.42 -6.17 -16.18
C ARG A 96 5.36 -7.37 -16.04
N GLN A 97 6.32 -7.26 -15.15
CA GLN A 97 7.30 -8.30 -14.84
C GLN A 97 7.51 -8.41 -13.33
N PRO A 98 7.87 -9.60 -12.81
CA PRO A 98 8.10 -9.78 -11.38
C PRO A 98 9.15 -8.82 -10.85
N LEU A 99 8.86 -8.17 -9.72
CA LEU A 99 9.85 -7.36 -9.02
C LEU A 99 10.71 -8.26 -8.12
N PRO A 100 12.05 -8.20 -8.22
CA PRO A 100 12.93 -8.93 -7.31
C PRO A 100 12.77 -8.41 -5.88
N GLY A 101 12.98 -9.28 -4.89
CA GLY A 101 12.95 -8.89 -3.48
C GLY A 101 11.56 -8.78 -2.86
N ALA A 102 10.50 -9.31 -3.49
CA ALA A 102 9.16 -9.32 -2.89
C ALA A 102 9.10 -10.01 -1.50
N GLN A 103 10.07 -10.88 -1.20
CA GLN A 103 10.17 -11.57 0.08
C GLN A 103 10.83 -10.73 1.18
N ASP A 104 11.93 -10.05 0.86
CA ASP A 104 12.95 -9.62 1.81
C ASP A 104 13.45 -8.18 1.59
N ASP A 105 13.33 -7.63 0.39
CA ASP A 105 13.70 -6.26 0.07
C ASP A 105 12.64 -5.27 0.59
N ALA A 106 13.07 -4.31 1.41
CA ALA A 106 12.14 -3.40 2.08
C ALA A 106 11.47 -2.44 1.09
N VAL A 107 12.21 -1.94 0.09
CA VAL A 107 11.70 -1.02 -0.93
C VAL A 107 10.63 -1.69 -1.80
N THR A 108 10.94 -2.87 -2.32
CA THR A 108 10.02 -3.68 -3.13
C THR A 108 8.76 -3.98 -2.35
N ARG A 109 8.89 -4.45 -1.09
CA ARG A 109 7.74 -4.73 -0.24
C ARG A 109 6.91 -3.49 0.04
N PHE A 110 7.55 -2.35 0.32
CA PHE A 110 6.86 -1.08 0.49
C PHE A 110 6.02 -0.73 -0.73
N TYR A 111 6.59 -0.83 -1.93
CA TYR A 111 5.87 -0.56 -3.18
C TYR A 111 4.68 -1.51 -3.39
N LEU A 112 4.92 -2.83 -3.24
CA LEU A 112 3.90 -3.87 -3.43
C LEU A 112 2.76 -3.76 -2.41
N PHE A 113 3.05 -3.54 -1.12
CA PHE A 113 2.02 -3.30 -0.11
C PHE A 113 1.25 -2.01 -0.36
N THR A 114 1.92 -0.96 -0.84
CA THR A 114 1.25 0.30 -1.19
C THR A 114 0.31 0.11 -2.38
N LEU A 115 0.72 -0.63 -3.41
CA LEU A 115 -0.12 -0.95 -4.57
C LEU A 115 -1.34 -1.78 -4.17
N LYS A 116 -1.14 -2.78 -3.29
CA LYS A 116 -2.24 -3.55 -2.70
C LYS A 116 -3.22 -2.66 -1.92
N GLY A 117 -2.69 -1.78 -1.06
CA GLY A 117 -3.50 -0.84 -0.28
C GLY A 117 -4.27 0.14 -1.17
N TYR A 118 -3.64 0.64 -2.23
CA TYR A 118 -4.27 1.49 -3.24
C TYR A 118 -5.45 0.78 -3.91
N ALA A 119 -5.26 -0.45 -4.37
CA ALA A 119 -6.32 -1.24 -4.98
C ALA A 119 -7.49 -1.49 -4.02
N TYR A 120 -7.19 -1.86 -2.77
CA TYR A 120 -8.21 -2.06 -1.74
C TYR A 120 -9.01 -0.79 -1.48
N LEU A 121 -8.34 0.36 -1.38
CA LEU A 121 -9.01 1.64 -1.20
C LEU A 121 -9.89 2.02 -2.38
N SER A 122 -9.44 1.80 -3.61
CA SER A 122 -10.26 2.02 -4.81
C SER A 122 -11.51 1.15 -4.81
N LEU A 123 -11.40 -0.13 -4.42
CA LEU A 123 -12.55 -1.01 -4.28
C LEU A 123 -13.55 -0.47 -3.23
N ARG A 124 -13.05 -0.02 -2.07
CA ARG A 124 -13.86 0.55 -0.98
C ARG A 124 -14.47 1.92 -1.31
N LEU A 125 -13.99 2.57 -2.37
CA LEU A 125 -14.47 3.86 -2.87
C LEU A 125 -15.37 3.69 -4.11
N ASP A 126 -15.83 2.46 -4.39
CA ASP A 126 -16.68 2.12 -5.53
C ASP A 126 -16.03 2.45 -6.89
N ASP A 127 -14.72 2.23 -6.98
CA ASP A 127 -13.92 2.41 -8.19
C ASP A 127 -13.35 1.06 -8.66
N PRO A 128 -14.22 0.16 -9.16
CA PRO A 128 -13.85 -1.24 -9.43
C PRO A 128 -12.88 -1.38 -10.60
N VAL A 129 -12.88 -0.45 -11.55
CA VAL A 129 -11.95 -0.44 -12.69
C VAL A 129 -10.54 -0.12 -12.21
N GLU A 130 -10.38 0.94 -11.41
CA GLU A 130 -9.08 1.29 -10.82
C GLU A 130 -8.53 0.16 -9.95
N ALA A 131 -9.40 -0.47 -9.14
CA ALA A 131 -9.03 -1.61 -8.31
C ALA A 131 -8.57 -2.81 -9.15
N ARG A 132 -9.34 -3.17 -10.18
CA ARG A 132 -9.00 -4.27 -11.11
C ARG A 132 -7.65 -4.03 -11.75
N ASP A 133 -7.43 -2.86 -12.33
CA ASP A 133 -6.20 -2.57 -13.07
C ASP A 133 -4.96 -2.60 -12.16
N ALA A 134 -5.09 -2.09 -10.94
CA ALA A 134 -4.01 -2.13 -9.94
C ALA A 134 -3.72 -3.56 -9.46
N LEU A 135 -4.74 -4.40 -9.27
CA LEU A 135 -4.58 -5.82 -8.90
C LEU A 135 -3.99 -6.65 -10.03
N ALA A 136 -4.40 -6.38 -11.27
CA ALA A 136 -3.82 -7.02 -12.44
C ALA A 136 -2.32 -6.73 -12.55
N LEU A 137 -1.90 -5.48 -12.31
CA LEU A 137 -0.48 -5.15 -12.21
C LEU A 137 0.18 -5.88 -11.03
N LEU A 138 -0.41 -5.82 -9.83
CA LEU A 138 0.16 -6.45 -8.63
C LEU A 138 0.44 -7.95 -8.84
N ARG A 139 -0.46 -8.67 -9.52
CA ARG A 139 -0.27 -10.09 -9.88
C ARG A 139 0.96 -10.32 -10.76
N HIS A 140 1.29 -9.39 -11.67
CA HIS A 140 2.50 -9.49 -12.49
C HIS A 140 3.77 -9.16 -11.69
N LEU A 141 3.70 -8.19 -10.77
CA LEU A 141 4.84 -7.76 -9.97
C LEU A 141 5.16 -8.74 -8.83
N ASP A 142 4.15 -9.41 -8.28
CA ASP A 142 4.24 -10.37 -7.18
C ASP A 142 3.50 -11.68 -7.53
N PRO A 143 4.03 -12.47 -8.49
CA PRO A 143 3.39 -13.71 -8.95
C PRO A 143 3.30 -14.78 -7.87
N ASP A 144 4.14 -14.69 -6.85
CA ASP A 144 4.16 -15.59 -5.70
C ASP A 144 3.24 -15.11 -4.56
N ASP A 145 2.49 -14.02 -4.73
CA ASP A 145 1.58 -13.45 -3.73
C ASP A 145 2.25 -13.22 -2.36
N ARG A 146 3.52 -12.80 -2.33
CA ARG A 146 4.29 -12.53 -1.11
C ARG A 146 3.68 -11.44 -0.24
N VAL A 147 2.94 -10.50 -0.83
CA VAL A 147 2.22 -9.46 -0.09
C VAL A 147 0.73 -9.75 0.07
N GLY A 148 0.20 -10.88 -0.43
CA GLY A 148 -1.19 -11.27 -0.25
C GLY A 148 -2.19 -10.39 -1.01
N GLY A 149 -1.85 -10.01 -2.25
CA GLY A 149 -2.75 -9.32 -3.18
C GLY A 149 -3.94 -10.17 -3.63
N ALA A 150 -3.76 -11.49 -3.71
CA ALA A 150 -4.80 -12.42 -4.18
C ALA A 150 -6.06 -12.37 -3.32
N LEU A 151 -5.93 -12.11 -2.02
CA LEU A 151 -7.07 -11.94 -1.12
C LEU A 151 -7.95 -10.75 -1.52
N VAL A 152 -7.35 -9.62 -1.92
CA VAL A 152 -8.10 -8.42 -2.33
C VAL A 152 -8.83 -8.69 -3.65
N GLU A 153 -8.19 -9.40 -4.57
CA GLU A 153 -8.79 -9.81 -5.83
C GLU A 153 -9.95 -10.80 -5.63
N ALA A 154 -9.81 -11.75 -4.70
CA ALA A 154 -10.90 -12.66 -4.32
C ALA A 154 -12.13 -11.90 -3.80
N VAL A 155 -11.92 -10.90 -2.94
CA VAL A 155 -13.02 -10.02 -2.45
C VAL A 155 -13.65 -9.25 -3.60
N ARG A 156 -12.85 -8.72 -4.55
CA ARG A 156 -13.35 -8.02 -5.73
C ARG A 156 -14.22 -8.92 -6.61
N GLN A 157 -13.78 -10.16 -6.88
CA GLN A 157 -14.53 -11.11 -7.72
C GLN A 157 -15.84 -11.54 -7.06
N ARG A 158 -15.84 -11.80 -5.75
CA ARG A 158 -17.07 -12.12 -4.99
C ARG A 158 -18.10 -10.99 -5.03
N ALA A 159 -17.64 -9.73 -4.92
CA ALA A 159 -18.52 -8.58 -5.04
C ALA A 159 -19.20 -8.44 -6.42
N LEU A 160 -18.62 -9.03 -7.48
CA LEU A 160 -19.18 -9.01 -8.84
C LEU A 160 -20.15 -10.16 -9.11
N VAL A 161 -19.89 -11.35 -8.55
CA VAL A 161 -20.71 -12.56 -8.78
C VAL A 161 -21.95 -12.60 -7.87
N GLY A 162 -21.93 -11.84 -6.76
CA GLY A 162 -22.89 -11.99 -5.67
C GLY A 162 -22.45 -13.11 -4.71
N GLU A 163 -22.99 -13.14 -3.48
CA GLU A 163 -22.71 -14.25 -2.55
C GLU A 163 -23.22 -15.56 -3.15
N ASP A 164 -22.30 -16.45 -3.52
CA ASP A 164 -22.64 -17.83 -3.84
C ASP A 164 -22.75 -18.60 -2.51
N PRO A 165 -23.95 -19.04 -2.09
CA PRO A 165 -24.15 -19.71 -0.80
C PRO A 165 -23.36 -21.02 -0.66
N ASP A 166 -22.86 -21.57 -1.76
CA ASP A 166 -22.06 -22.81 -1.80
C ASP A 166 -20.52 -22.57 -1.74
N ASP A 167 -20.01 -21.32 -1.79
CA ASP A 167 -18.57 -20.99 -1.61
C ASP A 167 -18.19 -20.81 -0.12
N ALA A 168 -18.88 -21.53 0.77
CA ALA A 168 -18.65 -21.49 2.20
C ALA A 168 -17.59 -22.51 2.64
N GLY A 169 -16.30 -22.28 2.32
CA GLY A 169 -15.23 -22.91 3.11
C GLY A 169 -14.02 -23.50 2.41
N ALA A 170 -13.67 -23.09 1.19
CA ALA A 170 -12.32 -23.39 0.70
C ALA A 170 -11.28 -22.75 1.64
N PRO A 171 -10.27 -23.51 2.14
CA PRO A 171 -9.26 -22.95 3.03
C PRO A 171 -8.53 -21.80 2.34
N PRO A 172 -8.08 -20.77 3.08
CA PRO A 172 -7.36 -19.65 2.50
C PRO A 172 -6.10 -20.19 1.83
N VAL A 173 -6.04 -20.05 0.52
CA VAL A 173 -4.88 -20.42 -0.27
C VAL A 173 -3.97 -19.20 -0.28
N THR A 174 -2.70 -19.43 0.00
CA THR A 174 -1.66 -18.40 -0.02
C THR A 174 -0.72 -18.64 -1.18
N GLY A 175 0.02 -17.62 -1.58
CA GLY A 175 1.10 -17.77 -2.54
C GLY A 175 0.62 -17.80 -4.00
N ALA A 176 1.47 -18.25 -4.93
CA ALA A 176 1.13 -18.35 -6.36
C ALA A 176 -0.16 -19.14 -6.63
N ALA A 177 -0.46 -20.16 -5.81
CA ALA A 177 -1.68 -20.96 -5.91
C ALA A 177 -2.96 -20.14 -5.62
N ALA A 178 -2.86 -19.03 -4.89
CA ALA A 178 -3.96 -18.12 -4.62
C ALA A 178 -4.35 -17.36 -5.90
N TRP A 179 -3.35 -16.84 -6.63
CA TRP A 179 -3.58 -16.21 -7.94
C TRP A 179 -4.13 -17.19 -8.98
N ALA A 180 -3.68 -18.44 -8.98
CA ALA A 180 -4.12 -19.45 -9.94
C ALA A 180 -5.61 -19.82 -9.83
N ARG A 181 -6.22 -19.65 -8.64
CA ARG A 181 -7.64 -19.91 -8.41
C ARG A 181 -8.57 -18.79 -8.87
N LEU A 182 -8.02 -17.60 -9.13
CA LEU A 182 -8.78 -16.42 -9.50
C LEU A 182 -8.77 -16.27 -11.02
N ALA A 183 -9.94 -16.00 -11.58
CA ALA A 183 -10.05 -15.68 -12.99
C ALA A 183 -9.12 -14.48 -13.30
N PRO A 184 -8.31 -14.53 -14.37
CA PRO A 184 -7.52 -13.37 -14.77
C PRO A 184 -8.45 -12.19 -15.07
N ALA A 185 -8.01 -11.01 -14.65
CA ALA A 185 -8.71 -9.74 -14.83
C ALA A 185 -8.65 -9.23 -16.27
#